data_AF-A0A2W5PYY4-F1
#
_entry.id   AF-A0A2W5PYY4-F1
#
_cell.length_a   1.000
_cell.length_b   1.000
_cell.length_c   1.000
_cell.angle_alpha   90.00
_cell.angle_beta   90.00
_cell.angle_gamma   90.00
#
_symmetry.space_group_name_H-M   'P 1'
#
loop_
_entity.id
_entity.type
_entity.pdbx_description
1 polymer ?
#
loop_
_entity_poly.entity_id
_entity_poly.type
_entity_poly.pdbx_seq_one_letter_code
_entity_poly.pdbx_strand_id
1 'polypeptide(L)'
;MSRRKSEPLDEADIQRRIASDPDAPEATEAELAAARPFAEAFPALAETMRRDLGGRPRSANPKVAVSIRLDAEVVASFKASGPGWQSRMNAALRKSAGLKV
;
A
#
# COMPACT_ATOMS: atom_id res chain seq x y z
N MET A 1 2.24 15.19 16.60
CA MET A 1 2.47 13.96 17.40
C MET A 1 3.86 13.44 17.08
N SER A 2 4.78 13.48 18.04
CA SER A 2 6.15 12.99 17.87
C SER A 2 6.13 11.46 17.89
N ARG A 3 6.50 10.80 16.78
CA ARG A 3 6.74 9.35 16.79
C ARG A 3 7.99 9.12 17.65
N ARG A 4 7.82 8.60 18.86
CA ARG A 4 8.97 8.05 19.62
C ARG A 4 9.58 6.95 18.77
N LYS A 5 10.86 7.11 18.42
CA LYS A 5 11.64 6.09 17.73
C LYS A 5 11.82 4.96 18.74
N SER A 6 11.11 3.84 18.56
CA SER A 6 11.35 2.64 19.37
C SER A 6 12.71 2.08 18.98
N GLU A 7 13.54 1.77 19.98
CA GLU A 7 14.73 0.96 19.75
C GLU A 7 14.29 -0.39 19.17
N PRO A 8 14.92 -0.86 18.08
CA PRO A 8 14.60 -2.15 17.52
C PRO A 8 14.98 -3.24 18.53
N LEU A 9 14.06 -4.17 18.78
CA LEU A 9 14.35 -5.36 19.57
C LEU A 9 15.32 -6.26 18.80
N ASP A 10 16.19 -6.96 19.50
CA ASP A 10 16.94 -8.05 18.89
C ASP A 10 16.06 -9.30 18.71
N GLU A 11 16.52 -10.24 17.88
CA GLU A 11 15.77 -11.47 17.57
C GLU A 11 15.50 -12.31 18.82
N ALA A 12 16.45 -12.37 19.77
CA ALA A 12 16.31 -13.17 20.98
C ALA A 12 15.19 -12.63 21.89
N ASP A 13 15.06 -11.30 21.98
CA ASP A 13 14.01 -10.64 22.72
C ASP A 13 12.65 -10.77 22.04
N ILE A 14 12.61 -10.79 20.70
CA ILE A 14 11.38 -11.08 19.95
C ILE A 14 10.90 -12.51 20.25
N GLN A 15 11.78 -13.50 20.13
CA GLN A 15 11.42 -14.90 20.37
C GLN A 15 11.01 -15.17 21.81
N ARG A 16 11.69 -14.57 22.80
CA ARG A 16 11.32 -14.69 24.21
C ARG A 16 9.91 -14.16 24.48
N ARG A 17 9.54 -13.04 23.85
CA ARG A 17 8.20 -12.43 24.02
C ARG A 17 7.12 -13.29 23.40
N ILE A 18 7.35 -13.81 22.19
CA ILE A 18 6.43 -14.74 21.51
C ILE A 18 6.19 -15.97 22.40
N ALA A 19 7.26 -16.62 22.87
CA ALA A 19 7.15 -17.83 23.68
C ALA A 19 6.48 -17.61 25.07
N SER A 20 6.50 -16.38 25.58
CA SER A 20 5.90 -16.05 26.88
C SER A 20 4.42 -15.66 26.79
N ASP A 21 3.86 -15.49 25.59
CA ASP A 21 2.48 -15.04 25.40
C ASP A 21 1.48 -16.18 25.69
N PRO A 22 0.71 -16.11 26.79
CA PRO A 22 -0.25 -17.15 27.13
C PRO A 22 -1.47 -17.19 26.20
N ASP A 23 -1.74 -16.11 25.46
CA ASP A 23 -2.89 -16.00 24.55
C ASP A 23 -2.58 -16.51 23.13
N ALA A 24 -1.30 -16.79 22.84
CA ALA A 24 -0.82 -17.26 21.54
C ALA A 24 0.08 -18.50 21.67
N PRO A 25 -0.42 -19.63 22.21
CA PRO A 25 0.35 -20.86 22.26
C PRO A 25 0.66 -21.39 20.86
N GLU A 26 1.75 -22.16 20.75
CA GLU A 26 2.10 -22.89 19.53
C GLU A 26 1.01 -23.91 19.18
N ALA A 27 0.64 -23.99 17.91
CA ALA A 27 -0.35 -24.94 17.44
C ALA A 27 0.17 -26.39 17.56
N THR A 28 -0.67 -27.29 18.06
CA THR A 28 -0.35 -28.71 18.12
C THR A 28 -0.49 -29.38 16.74
N GLU A 29 0.21 -30.50 16.52
CA GLU A 29 0.11 -31.27 15.27
C GLU A 29 -1.33 -31.69 14.95
N ALA A 30 -2.11 -32.03 15.99
CA ALA A 30 -3.51 -32.41 15.82
C ALA A 30 -4.39 -31.23 15.38
N GLU A 31 -4.14 -30.03 15.89
CA GLU A 31 -4.85 -28.81 15.48
C GLU A 31 -4.48 -28.41 14.05
N LEU A 32 -3.20 -28.55 13.66
CA LEU A 32 -2.75 -28.33 12.29
C LEU A 32 -3.37 -29.35 11.33
N ALA A 33 -3.45 -30.63 11.70
CA ALA A 33 -4.08 -31.66 10.89
C ALA A 33 -5.59 -31.43 10.71
N ALA A 34 -6.24 -30.79 11.69
CA ALA A 34 -7.67 -30.44 11.65
C ALA A 34 -7.94 -29.07 10.99
N ALA A 35 -6.90 -28.35 10.56
CA ALA A 35 -7.06 -27.03 9.95
C ALA A 35 -7.88 -27.11 8.65
N ARG A 36 -8.74 -26.11 8.45
CA ARG A 36 -9.56 -25.99 7.24
C ARG A 36 -9.22 -24.69 6.52
N PRO A 37 -9.33 -24.65 5.17
CA PRO A 37 -9.22 -23.41 4.43
C PRO A 37 -10.16 -22.34 4.99
N PHE A 38 -9.69 -21.08 5.08
CA PHE A 38 -10.47 -19.96 5.61
C PHE A 38 -11.85 -19.82 4.94
N ALA A 39 -11.91 -20.04 3.62
CA ALA A 39 -13.16 -19.95 2.86
C ALA A 39 -14.18 -21.05 3.23
N GLU A 40 -13.71 -22.20 3.72
CA GLU A 40 -14.58 -23.28 4.21
C GLU A 40 -14.99 -23.05 5.66
N ALA A 41 -14.09 -22.54 6.49
CA ALA A 41 -14.37 -22.22 7.88
C ALA A 41 -15.32 -21.01 8.03
N PHE A 42 -15.21 -20.01 7.14
CA PHE A 42 -15.96 -18.76 7.19
C PHE A 42 -16.51 -18.36 5.80
N PRO A 43 -17.48 -19.13 5.26
CA PRO A 43 -17.94 -18.95 3.87
C PRO A 43 -18.55 -17.57 3.61
N ALA A 44 -19.36 -17.05 4.54
CA ALA A 44 -19.99 -15.74 4.39
C ALA A 44 -18.95 -14.59 4.37
N LEU A 45 -17.94 -14.65 5.23
CA LEU A 45 -16.89 -13.64 5.30
C LEU A 45 -15.93 -13.74 4.10
N ALA A 46 -15.63 -14.95 3.64
CA ALA A 46 -14.85 -15.14 2.43
C ALA A 46 -15.56 -14.56 1.20
N GLU A 47 -16.89 -14.72 1.10
CA GLU A 47 -17.69 -14.09 0.05
C GLU A 47 -17.67 -12.56 0.09
N THR A 48 -17.80 -11.95 1.28
CA THR A 48 -17.72 -10.48 1.40
C THR A 48 -16.33 -9.98 1.02
N MET A 49 -15.28 -10.64 1.52
CA MET A 49 -13.90 -10.28 1.16
C MET A 49 -13.65 -10.43 -0.33
N ARG A 50 -14.18 -11.48 -1.00
CA ARG A 50 -14.11 -11.66 -2.45
C ARG A 50 -14.77 -10.54 -3.25
N ARG A 51 -15.88 -9.99 -2.74
CA ARG A 51 -16.56 -8.84 -3.35
C ARG A 51 -15.79 -7.54 -3.17
N ASP A 52 -15.14 -7.38 -2.02
CA ASP A 52 -14.37 -6.19 -1.65
C ASP A 52 -12.85 -6.31 -1.95
N LEU A 53 -12.44 -7.37 -2.65
CA LEU A 53 -11.05 -7.69 -2.99
C LEU A 53 -10.44 -6.70 -4.00
N GLY A 54 -11.26 -5.79 -4.54
CA GLY A 54 -10.79 -4.69 -5.37
C GLY A 54 -10.18 -3.60 -4.50
N GLY A 55 -8.88 -3.35 -4.66
CA GLY A 55 -8.25 -2.11 -4.20
C GLY A 55 -8.96 -0.86 -4.73
N ARG A 56 -8.37 0.34 -4.56
CA ARG A 56 -8.96 1.60 -5.05
C ARG A 56 -9.60 1.37 -6.43
N PRO A 57 -10.89 1.72 -6.62
CA PRO A 57 -11.60 1.47 -7.86
C PRO A 57 -10.73 1.86 -9.06
N ARG A 58 -10.61 0.97 -10.04
CA ARG A 58 -9.85 1.25 -11.25
C ARG A 58 -10.39 2.53 -11.85
N SER A 59 -9.52 3.54 -12.02
CA SER A 59 -9.90 4.76 -12.73
C SER A 59 -10.32 4.38 -14.14
N ALA A 60 -11.47 4.88 -14.61
CA ALA A 60 -11.90 4.68 -15.99
C ALA A 60 -10.87 5.25 -16.99
N ASN A 61 -10.14 6.29 -16.59
CA ASN A 61 -9.07 6.91 -17.36
C ASN A 61 -7.82 7.05 -16.48
N PRO A 62 -6.98 6.01 -16.36
CA PRO A 62 -5.73 6.11 -15.62
C PRO A 62 -4.74 7.02 -16.36
N LYS A 63 -3.88 7.72 -15.61
CA LYS A 63 -2.75 8.44 -16.21
C LYS A 63 -1.80 7.41 -16.83
N VAL A 64 -1.31 7.67 -18.04
CA VAL A 64 -0.31 6.83 -18.69
C VAL A 64 1.08 7.27 -18.25
N ALA A 65 1.87 6.35 -17.70
CA ALA A 65 3.28 6.60 -17.41
C ALA A 65 4.09 6.53 -18.71
N VAL A 66 4.69 7.65 -19.10
CA VAL A 66 5.54 7.75 -20.29
C VAL A 66 6.94 8.22 -19.88
N SER A 67 7.96 7.74 -20.60
CA SER A 67 9.33 8.24 -20.47
C SER A 67 9.59 9.22 -21.61
N ILE A 68 9.74 10.50 -21.27
CA ILE A 68 10.03 11.58 -22.24
C ILE A 68 11.24 12.39 -21.76
N ARG A 69 12.02 12.93 -22.71
CA ARG A 69 13.07 13.90 -22.40
C ARG A 69 12.48 15.30 -22.45
N LEU A 70 12.72 16.08 -21.40
CA LEU A 70 12.30 17.47 -21.26
C LEU A 70 13.54 18.32 -20.97
N ASP A 71 13.50 19.60 -21.33
CA ASP A 71 14.58 20.53 -20.99
C ASP A 71 14.75 20.63 -19.47
N ALA A 72 16.00 20.69 -19.04
CA ALA A 72 16.35 20.69 -17.62
C ALA A 72 15.72 21.88 -16.87
N GLU A 73 15.66 23.05 -17.52
CA GLU A 73 15.06 24.26 -16.96
C GLU A 73 13.55 24.12 -16.72
N VAL A 74 12.84 23.41 -17.60
CA VAL A 74 11.40 23.14 -17.44
C VAL A 74 11.17 22.27 -16.20
N VAL A 75 11.93 21.19 -16.06
CA VAL A 75 11.83 20.28 -14.91
C VAL A 75 12.21 21.01 -13.61
N ALA A 76 13.26 21.83 -13.64
CA ALA A 76 13.70 22.61 -12.49
C ALA A 76 12.63 23.62 -12.04
N SER A 77 12.03 24.35 -12.99
CA SER A 77 10.95 25.32 -12.73
C SER A 77 9.76 24.67 -12.03
N PHE A 78 9.29 23.52 -12.54
CA PHE A 78 8.20 22.81 -11.87
C PHE A 78 8.64 22.28 -10.49
N LYS A 79 9.80 21.63 -10.35
CA LYS A 79 10.26 21.12 -9.05
C LYS A 79 10.38 22.20 -7.98
N ALA A 80 10.79 23.42 -8.35
CA ALA A 80 10.90 24.56 -7.44
C ALA A 80 9.56 24.95 -6.79
N SER A 81 8.43 24.63 -7.43
CA SER A 81 7.09 24.84 -6.85
C SER A 81 6.72 23.87 -5.72
N GLY A 82 7.59 22.92 -5.36
CA GLY A 82 7.42 22.03 -4.22
C GLY A 82 6.51 20.81 -4.47
N PRO A 83 5.95 20.20 -3.41
CA PRO A 83 5.07 19.03 -3.54
C PRO A 83 3.94 19.24 -4.56
N GLY A 84 3.65 18.21 -5.35
CA GLY A 84 2.63 18.26 -6.40
C GLY A 84 3.09 18.88 -7.73
N TRP A 85 4.39 19.14 -7.92
CA TRP A 85 4.90 19.74 -9.16
C TRP A 85 4.57 18.94 -10.42
N GLN A 86 4.55 17.61 -10.35
CA GLN A 86 4.15 16.75 -11.47
C GLN A 86 2.68 16.94 -11.85
N SER A 87 1.80 17.15 -10.87
CA SER A 87 0.39 17.46 -11.12
C SER A 87 0.23 18.82 -11.80
N ARG A 88 1.00 19.83 -11.39
CA ARG A 88 1.03 21.15 -12.05
C ARG A 88 1.57 21.05 -13.48
N MET A 89 2.63 20.28 -13.70
CA MET A 89 3.17 20.01 -15.03
C MET A 89 2.12 19.34 -15.94
N ASN A 90 1.42 18.32 -15.43
CA ASN A 90 0.32 17.69 -16.16
C ASN A 90 -0.82 18.66 -16.47
N ALA A 91 -1.19 19.56 -15.55
CA ALA A 91 -2.20 20.59 -15.79
C ALA A 91 -1.79 21.58 -16.88
N ALA A 92 -0.51 21.99 -16.91
CA ALA A 92 0.04 22.82 -17.98
C ALA A 92 -0.04 22.12 -19.35
N LEU A 93 0.35 20.85 -19.42
CA LEU A 93 0.25 20.04 -20.64
C LEU A 93 -1.22 19.91 -21.12
N ARG A 94 -2.16 19.68 -20.20
CA ARG A 94 -3.60 19.65 -20.51
C ARG A 94 -4.06 20.97 -21.13
N LYS A 95 -3.71 22.10 -20.50
CA LYS A 95 -4.06 23.43 -20.99
C LYS A 95 -3.49 23.68 -22.40
N SER A 96 -2.22 23.36 -22.63
CA SER A 96 -1.59 23.51 -23.95
C SER A 96 -2.20 22.61 -25.02
N ALA A 97 -2.68 21.42 -24.64
CA ALA A 97 -3.38 20.50 -25.53
C ALA A 97 -4.89 20.82 -25.71
N GLY A 98 -5.40 21.89 -25.10
CA GLY A 98 -6.83 22.23 -25.16
C GLY A 98 -7.74 21.30 -24.36
N LEU A 99 -7.19 20.50 -23.44
CA LEU A 99 -7.94 19.61 -22.56
C LEU A 99 -8.46 20.39 -21.35
N LYS A 100 -9.71 20.12 -20.94
CA LYS A 100 -10.29 20.72 -19.72
C LYS A 100 -9.41 20.41 -18.50
N VAL A 101 -9.01 21.45 -17.77
CA VAL A 101 -8.14 21.36 -16.57
C VAL A 101 -8.90 20.68 -15.43
#